data_AF-C7GCC5-F1
#
_entry.id   AF-C7GCC5-F1
#
_cell.length_a   1.000
_cell.length_b   1.000
_cell.length_c   1.000
_cell.angle_alpha   90.00
_cell.angle_beta   90.00
_cell.angle_gamma   90.00
#
_symmetry.space_group_name_H-M   'P 1'
#
loop_
_entity.id
_entity.type
_entity.pdbx_description
1 polymer ?
#
loop_
_entity_poly.entity_id
_entity_poly.type
_entity_poly.pdbx_seq_one_letter_code
_entity_poly.pdbx_strand_id
1 'polypeptide(L)' 'MVFKKASGDMTVSQWKQNRFYPYYPGLEVDVLDVVGIAVSGQTKLKNVRNTYKDE' A
#
# COMPACT_ATOMS: atom_id res chain seq x y z
N MET A 1 -8.32 12.99 -12.30
CA MET A 1 -8.71 11.99 -11.27
C MET A 1 -7.99 12.34 -9.97
N VAL A 2 -8.72 12.51 -8.86
CA VAL A 2 -8.12 12.78 -7.55
C VAL A 2 -8.05 11.47 -6.77
N PHE A 3 -6.85 10.91 -6.61
CA PHE A 3 -6.64 9.75 -5.75
C PHE A 3 -6.63 10.21 -4.29
N LYS A 4 -7.79 10.07 -3.63
CA LYS A 4 -7.88 10.30 -2.18
C LYS A 4 -6.96 9.31 -1.45
N LYS A 5 -6.22 9.82 -0.45
CA LYS A 5 -5.38 9.00 0.44
C LYS A 5 -6.19 7.81 0.97
N ALA A 6 -5.69 6.60 0.79
CA ALA A 6 -6.34 5.40 1.33
C ALA A 6 -6.34 5.42 2.87
N SER A 7 -7.38 4.85 3.49
CA SER A 7 -7.47 4.76 4.96
C SER A 7 -6.25 4.05 5.54
N GLY A 8 -5.79 4.50 6.71
CA GLY A 8 -4.64 3.89 7.39
C GLY A 8 -4.91 2.47 7.88
N ASP A 9 -6.17 2.13 8.17
CA ASP A 9 -6.56 0.79 8.64
C ASP A 9 -6.81 -0.22 7.52
N MET A 10 -6.81 0.23 6.26
CA MET A 10 -6.84 -0.66 5.09
C MET A 10 -5.54 -1.47 5.03
N THR A 11 -5.64 -2.74 4.69
CA THR A 11 -4.47 -3.59 4.48
C THR A 11 -3.89 -3.38 3.08
N VAL A 12 -2.61 -3.73 2.90
CA VAL A 12 -1.94 -3.68 1.60
C VAL A 12 -2.67 -4.53 0.56
N SER A 13 -3.12 -5.73 0.90
CA SER A 13 -3.91 -6.58 -0.01
C SER A 13 -5.22 -5.92 -0.42
N GLN A 14 -5.96 -5.34 0.53
CA GLN A 14 -7.20 -4.62 0.21
C GLN A 14 -6.93 -3.40 -0.67
N TRP A 15 -5.82 -2.71 -0.46
CA TRP A 15 -5.43 -1.59 -1.30
C TRP A 15 -5.10 -2.05 -2.73
N LYS A 16 -4.32 -3.13 -2.89
CA LYS A 16 -4.01 -3.70 -4.20
C LYS A 16 -5.30 -4.06 -4.96
N GLN A 17 -6.23 -4.74 -4.31
CA GLN A 17 -7.50 -5.17 -4.92
C GLN A 17 -8.44 -4.02 -5.26
N ASN A 18 -8.67 -3.09 -4.33
CA ASN A 18 -9.71 -2.07 -4.50
C ASN A 18 -9.21 -0.82 -5.23
N ARG A 19 -7.88 -0.62 -5.31
CA ARG A 19 -7.31 0.63 -5.81
C ARG A 19 -6.17 0.48 -6.79
N PHE A 20 -5.44 -0.63 -6.83
CA PHE A 20 -4.38 -0.83 -7.82
C PHE A 20 -4.88 -1.58 -9.05
N TYR A 21 -5.32 -2.83 -8.89
CA TYR A 21 -5.74 -3.69 -10.00
C TYR A 21 -6.86 -3.12 -10.89
N PRO A 22 -7.83 -2.33 -10.39
CA PRO A 22 -8.84 -1.70 -11.25
C PRO A 22 -8.26 -0.71 -12.28
N TYR A 23 -7.09 -0.12 -11.98
CA TYR A 23 -6.45 0.87 -12.83
C TYR A 23 -5.23 0.30 -13.58
N TYR A 24 -4.65 -0.78 -13.07
CA TYR A 24 -3.46 -1.43 -13.62
C TYR A 24 -3.71 -2.94 -13.82
N PRO A 25 -4.60 -3.32 -14.73
CA PRO A 25 -4.93 -4.73 -14.96
C PRO A 25 -3.72 -5.48 -15.54
N GLY A 26 -3.46 -6.69 -15.02
CA GLY A 26 -2.37 -7.56 -15.47
C GLY A 26 -0.98 -7.17 -14.96
N LEU A 27 -0.88 -6.13 -14.14
CA LEU A 27 0.37 -5.75 -13.46
C LEU A 27 0.35 -6.17 -12.00
N GLU A 28 1.51 -6.51 -11.47
CA GLU A 28 1.73 -6.73 -10.04
C GLU A 28 2.44 -5.52 -9.42
N VAL A 29 2.17 -5.30 -8.14
CA VAL A 29 2.80 -4.21 -7.37
C VAL A 29 3.28 -4.75 -6.05
N ASP A 30 4.49 -4.38 -5.67
CA ASP A 30 4.99 -4.54 -4.30
C ASP A 30 4.95 -3.22 -3.56
N VAL A 31 4.48 -3.30 -2.31
CA VAL A 31 4.51 -2.17 -1.39
C VAL A 31 5.71 -2.39 -0.51
N LEU A 32 6.65 -1.45 -0.53
CA LEU A 32 7.88 -1.53 0.24
C LEU A 32 7.73 -0.75 1.55
N ASP A 33 8.55 -1.08 2.54
CA ASP A 33 8.78 -0.22 3.70
C ASP A 33 10.01 0.70 3.49
N VAL A 34 10.42 1.45 4.53
CA VAL A 34 11.58 2.35 4.49
C VAL A 34 12.89 1.65 4.18
N VAL A 35 13.06 0.39 4.58
CA VAL A 35 14.26 -0.41 4.24
C VAL A 35 14.18 -1.05 2.86
N GLY A 36 13.12 -0.80 2.09
CA GLY A 36 12.94 -1.30 0.73
C GLY A 36 12.47 -2.76 0.66
N ILE A 37 11.94 -3.32 1.75
CA ILE A 37 11.46 -4.71 1.78
C ILE A 37 9.95 -4.74 1.51
N ALA A 38 9.52 -5.70 0.70
CA ALA A 38 8.11 -5.89 0.40
C ALA A 38 7.34 -6.30 1.66
N VAL A 39 6.30 -5.53 1.99
CA VAL A 39 5.48 -5.78 3.16
C VAL A 39 4.39 -6.81 2.87
N SER A 40 4.08 -7.63 3.88
CA SER A 40 2.98 -8.59 3.81
C SER A 40 1.65 -7.91 3.49
N GLY A 41 0.82 -8.60 2.72
CA GLY A 41 -0.52 -8.14 2.33
C GLY A 41 -1.47 -7.85 3.51
N GLN A 42 -1.24 -8.47 4.67
CA GLN A 42 -2.00 -8.23 5.91
C GLN A 42 -1.57 -6.94 6.63
N THR A 43 -0.42 -6.37 6.28
CA THR A 43 0.08 -5.15 6.90
C THR A 43 -0.86 -3.99 6.60
N LYS A 44 -1.20 -3.22 7.64
CA LYS A 44 -2.01 -1.99 7.51
C LYS A 44 -1.19 -0.87 6.88
N LEU A 45 -1.80 -0.08 6.00
CA LEU A 45 -1.13 1.06 5.33
C LEU A 45 -0.59 2.10 6.32
N LYS A 46 -1.20 2.27 7.50
CA LYS A 46 -0.67 3.15 8.55
C LYS A 46 0.71 2.69 9.03
N ASN A 47 0.93 1.38 9.13
CA ASN A 47 2.20 0.83 9.58
C ASN A 47 3.29 1.06 8.54
N VAL A 48 2.97 0.79 7.26
CA VAL A 48 3.86 1.10 6.13
C VAL A 48 4.24 2.58 6.12
N ARG A 49 3.25 3.49 6.23
CA ARG A 49 3.49 4.94 6.24
C ARG A 49 4.33 5.41 7.41
N ASN A 50 4.19 4.77 8.58
CA ASN A 50 4.98 5.12 9.74
C ASN A 50 6.46 4.81 9.52
N THR A 51 6.80 3.76 8.77
CA THR A 51 8.22 3.47 8.47
C THR A 51 8.94 4.63 7.78
N TYR A 52 8.23 5.45 6.99
CA TYR A 52 8.78 6.62 6.31
C TYR A 52 8.79 7.91 7.14
N LYS A 53 8.32 7.88 8.40
CA LYS A 53 8.23 9.08 9.25
C LYS A 53 9.35 9.19 10.27
N ASP A 54 10.20 8.18 10.40
CA ASP A 54 11.31 8.15 11.35
C ASP A 54 12.59 8.85 10.79
N GLU A 55 12.44 9.96 10.06
CA GLU A 55 13.52 10.90 9.70
C GLU A 55 13.19 12.33 10.17
#